data_AF-A0A5E3WBY1-F1
#
_entry.id   AF-A0A5E3WBY1-F1
#
_cell.length_a   1.000
_cell.length_b   1.000
_cell.length_c   1.000
_cell.angle_alpha   90.00
_cell.angle_beta   90.00
_cell.angle_gamma   90.00
#
_symmetry.space_group_name_H-M   'P 1'
#
loop_
_entity.id
_entity.type
_entity.pdbx_description
1 polymer ?
#
loop_
_entity_poly.entity_id
_entity_poly.type
_entity_poly.pdbx_seq_one_letter_code
_entity_poly.pdbx_strand_id
1 'polypeptide(L)'
;MSEEEEEIRDALCPMFDTLKLSKIWWILEVLPLRQRVQRPEPEKGTKPKIIMNLGRAREIPREDKVLVHRSVKMRMEAKGLASGIYEPKAKFPVEPTWVD
;
A
#
# COMPACT_ATOMS: atom_id res chain seq x y z
N MET A 1 -9.19 -2.88 -26.74
CA MET A 1 -9.13 -3.00 -25.26
C MET A 1 -9.45 -1.63 -24.74
N SER A 2 -10.52 -1.51 -23.97
CA SER A 2 -10.80 -0.26 -23.23
C SER A 2 -9.95 -0.24 -21.96
N GLU A 3 -9.67 0.96 -21.45
CA GLU A 3 -8.94 1.16 -20.18
C GLU A 3 -9.61 0.41 -19.02
N GLU A 4 -10.95 0.41 -18.99
CA GLU A 4 -11.74 -0.31 -17.98
C GLU A 4 -11.53 -1.84 -18.01
N GLU A 5 -11.45 -2.43 -19.20
CA GLU A 5 -11.17 -3.88 -19.34
C GLU A 5 -9.77 -4.24 -18.85
N GLU A 6 -8.80 -3.35 -19.07
CA GLU A 6 -7.42 -3.50 -18.61
C GLU A 6 -7.32 -3.38 -17.09
N GLU A 7 -8.01 -2.41 -16.48
CA GLU A 7 -8.07 -2.25 -15.02
C GLU A 7 -8.67 -3.48 -14.32
N ILE A 8 -9.75 -4.04 -14.86
CA ILE A 8 -10.37 -5.26 -14.29
C ILE A 8 -9.39 -6.42 -14.35
N ARG A 9 -8.71 -6.58 -15.49
CA ARG A 9 -7.74 -7.66 -15.68
C ARG A 9 -6.55 -7.52 -14.72
N ASP A 10 -6.06 -6.29 -14.52
CA ASP A 10 -4.95 -6.03 -13.59
C ASP A 10 -5.39 -6.21 -12.12
N ALA A 11 -6.61 -5.81 -11.75
CA ALA A 11 -7.15 -6.03 -10.41
C ALA A 11 -7.21 -7.53 -10.04
N LEU A 12 -7.52 -8.40 -11.00
CA LEU A 12 -7.64 -9.86 -10.80
C LEU A 12 -6.30 -10.61 -10.92
N CYS A 13 -5.23 -9.96 -11.39
CA CYS A 13 -3.95 -10.62 -11.59
C CYS A 13 -3.34 -11.05 -10.24
N PRO A 14 -2.57 -12.15 -10.18
CA PRO A 14 -1.88 -12.55 -8.96
C PRO A 14 -0.88 -11.47 -8.53
N MET A 15 -0.78 -11.19 -7.22
CA MET A 15 0.22 -10.25 -6.72
C MET A 15 1.64 -10.78 -6.98
N PHE A 16 2.42 -9.99 -7.71
CA PHE A 16 3.82 -10.30 -7.96
C PHE A 16 4.70 -9.72 -6.85
N ASP A 17 5.11 -10.57 -5.91
CA ASP A 17 5.96 -10.19 -4.78
C ASP A 17 7.43 -10.57 -5.05
N THR A 18 8.22 -9.57 -5.42
CA THR A 18 9.65 -9.72 -5.73
C THR A 18 10.48 -10.18 -4.52
N LEU A 19 10.05 -9.85 -3.29
CA LEU A 19 10.72 -10.29 -2.05
C LEU A 19 10.53 -11.78 -1.79
N LYS A 20 9.44 -12.37 -2.28
CA LYS A 20 9.22 -13.83 -2.25
C LYS A 20 10.02 -14.55 -3.33
N LEU A 21 10.15 -13.94 -4.51
CA LEU A 21 10.85 -14.53 -5.65
C LEU A 21 12.37 -14.54 -5.46
N SER A 22 12.94 -13.46 -4.96
CA SER A 22 14.37 -13.36 -4.72
C SER A 22 14.67 -12.86 -3.32
N LYS A 23 15.21 -13.76 -2.49
CA LYS A 23 15.50 -13.47 -1.08
C LYS A 23 16.60 -12.44 -0.89
N ILE A 24 17.42 -12.18 -1.91
CA ILE A 24 18.51 -11.19 -1.83
C ILE A 24 17.96 -9.77 -1.58
N TRP A 25 16.75 -9.49 -2.01
CA TRP A 25 16.10 -8.20 -1.81
C TRP A 25 15.77 -7.91 -0.34
N TRP A 26 15.71 -8.93 0.52
CA TRP A 26 15.56 -8.73 1.97
C TRP A 26 16.73 -7.98 2.59
N ILE A 27 17.91 -7.99 1.96
CA ILE A 27 19.05 -7.19 2.42
C ILE A 27 18.67 -5.71 2.44
N LEU A 28 18.03 -5.21 1.37
CA LEU A 28 17.60 -3.80 1.30
C LEU A 28 16.51 -3.48 2.32
N GLU A 29 15.69 -4.45 2.68
CA GLU A 29 14.61 -4.28 3.65
C GLU A 29 15.12 -4.15 5.10
N VAL A 30 16.30 -4.70 5.40
CA VAL A 30 16.95 -4.67 6.71
C VAL A 30 17.91 -3.48 6.86
N LEU A 31 18.27 -2.80 5.77
CA LEU A 31 19.14 -1.61 5.84
C LEU A 31 18.43 -0.47 6.59
N PRO A 32 19.06 0.13 7.62
CA PRO A 32 18.51 1.27 8.32
C PRO A 32 18.56 2.52 7.43
N LEU A 33 17.39 3.02 7.02
CA LEU A 33 17.27 4.20 6.18
C LEU A 33 16.79 5.40 6.99
N ARG A 34 17.39 6.57 6.73
CA ARG A 34 16.90 7.85 7.25
C ARG A 34 15.72 8.30 6.39
N GLN A 35 14.52 8.21 6.93
CA GLN A 35 13.29 8.66 6.30
C GLN A 35 12.77 9.93 6.99
N ARG A 36 12.14 10.82 6.23
CA ARG A 36 11.42 11.98 6.77
C ARG A 36 9.96 11.58 6.91
N VAL A 37 9.49 11.46 8.16
CA VAL A 37 8.06 11.17 8.44
C VAL A 37 7.35 12.45 8.82
N GLN A 38 6.10 12.61 8.39
CA GLN A 38 5.28 13.74 8.80
C GLN A 38 5.00 13.66 10.31
N ARG A 39 4.95 14.81 10.97
CA ARG A 39 4.57 14.88 12.38
C ARG A 39 3.05 14.75 12.50
N PRO A 40 2.54 14.14 13.59
CA PRO A 40 1.11 14.14 13.87
C PRO A 40 0.62 15.56 14.13
N GLU A 41 -0.64 15.84 13.81
CA GLU A 41 -1.27 17.12 14.13
C GLU A 41 -1.26 17.38 15.65
N PRO A 42 -1.14 18.65 16.09
CA PRO A 42 -1.13 19.90 15.32
C PRO A 42 0.25 20.33 14.78
N GLU A 43 1.31 19.52 15.00
CA GLU A 43 2.66 19.89 14.59
C GLU A 43 2.85 19.78 13.07
N LYS A 44 3.10 20.92 12.40
CA LYS A 44 3.41 20.94 10.97
C LYS A 44 4.89 20.64 10.74
N GLY A 45 5.19 19.74 9.80
CA GLY A 45 6.55 19.49 9.33
C GLY A 45 6.91 18.01 9.28
N THR A 46 8.18 17.73 9.03
CA THR A 46 8.73 16.37 9.03
C THR A 46 9.76 16.19 10.13
N LYS A 47 9.88 14.98 10.67
CA LYS A 47 10.95 14.56 11.58
C LYS A 47 11.79 13.47 10.93
N PRO A 48 13.13 13.52 11.03
CA PRO A 48 13.98 12.42 10.59
C PRO A 48 13.76 11.22 11.51
N LYS A 49 13.57 10.03 10.93
CA LYS A 49 13.43 8.77 11.64
C LYS A 49 14.25 7.72 10.92
N ILE A 50 14.99 6.91 11.69
CA ILE A 50 15.72 5.76 11.14
C ILE A 50 14.76 4.57 11.19
N ILE A 51 14.45 4.00 10.02
CA ILE A 51 13.47 2.92 9.87
C ILE A 51 14.03 1.89 8.90
N MET A 52 13.80 0.61 9.21
CA MET A 52 13.97 -0.51 8.29
C MET A 52 12.63 -0.80 7.61
N ASN A 53 12.62 -1.04 6.30
CA ASN A 53 11.37 -1.20 5.54
C ASN A 53 10.63 -2.50 5.95
N LEU A 54 11.33 -3.63 6.07
CA LEU A 54 10.82 -4.94 6.52
C LEU A 54 9.45 -5.35 5.92
N GLY A 55 9.17 -4.99 4.67
CA GLY A 55 7.89 -5.25 3.99
C GLY A 55 6.68 -4.59 4.65
N ARG A 56 6.90 -3.56 5.48
CA ARG A 56 5.87 -2.85 6.23
C ARG A 56 5.06 -1.95 5.30
N ALA A 57 3.78 -1.81 5.62
CA ALA A 57 2.94 -0.83 4.94
C ALA A 57 3.43 0.60 5.21
N ARG A 58 3.07 1.51 4.31
CA ARG A 58 3.28 2.94 4.50
C ARG A 58 2.26 3.49 5.50
N GLU A 59 2.73 4.36 6.36
CA GLU A 59 1.89 5.12 7.30
C GLU A 59 1.21 6.25 6.54
N ILE A 60 -0.11 6.39 6.74
CA ILE A 60 -0.89 7.49 6.17
C ILE A 60 -0.85 8.62 7.20
N PRO A 61 -0.20 9.77 6.90
CA PRO A 61 0.10 10.78 7.91
C PRO A 61 -1.07 11.70 8.24
N ARG A 62 -2.13 11.73 7.42
CA ARG A 62 -3.32 12.55 7.63
C ARG A 62 -4.51 11.66 7.90
N GLU A 63 -5.17 11.91 9.02
CA GLU A 63 -6.31 11.12 9.46
C GLU A 63 -7.63 11.64 8.87
N ASP A 64 -7.69 12.86 8.34
CA ASP A 64 -8.96 13.47 7.93
C ASP A 64 -9.56 12.91 6.64
N LYS A 65 -8.72 12.51 5.68
CA LYS A 65 -9.18 12.06 4.37
C LYS A 65 -8.21 11.07 3.73
N VAL A 66 -8.69 9.85 3.53
CA VAL A 66 -7.98 8.81 2.78
C VAL A 66 -8.66 8.66 1.42
N LEU A 67 -7.94 8.97 0.36
CA LEU A 67 -8.40 8.75 -1.02
C LEU A 67 -7.80 7.44 -1.53
N VAL A 68 -8.66 6.53 -2.00
CA VAL A 68 -8.23 5.23 -2.53
C VAL A 68 -8.82 5.03 -3.91
N HIS A 69 -8.01 4.57 -4.86
CA HIS A 69 -8.47 4.32 -6.23
C HIS A 69 -9.50 3.17 -6.30
N ARG A 70 -10.50 3.27 -7.19
CA ARG A 70 -11.57 2.28 -7.38
C ARG A 70 -11.06 0.86 -7.61
N SER A 71 -9.91 0.72 -8.27
CA SER A 71 -9.25 -0.59 -8.51
C SER A 71 -8.98 -1.39 -7.24
N VAL A 72 -8.65 -0.71 -6.13
CA VAL A 72 -8.39 -1.36 -4.85
C VAL A 72 -9.67 -1.98 -4.29
N LYS A 73 -10.80 -1.27 -4.43
CA LYS A 73 -12.12 -1.79 -4.06
C LYS A 73 -12.49 -3.01 -4.90
N MET A 74 -12.33 -2.91 -6.22
CA MET A 74 -12.59 -4.02 -7.14
C MET A 74 -11.79 -5.27 -6.76
N ARG A 75 -10.51 -5.10 -6.41
CA ARG A 75 -9.66 -6.20 -5.96
C ARG A 75 -10.04 -6.77 -4.60
N MET A 76 -10.49 -5.94 -3.65
CA MET A 76 -10.98 -6.40 -2.34
C MET A 76 -12.28 -7.20 -2.47
N GLU A 77 -13.16 -6.82 -3.40
CA GLU A 77 -14.45 -7.48 -3.64
C GLU A 77 -14.34 -8.72 -4.54
N ALA A 78 -13.22 -8.86 -5.27
CA ALA A 78 -12.97 -9.99 -6.17
C ALA A 78 -12.90 -11.33 -5.40
N LYS A 79 -13.70 -12.30 -5.86
CA LYS A 79 -13.67 -13.69 -5.36
C LYS A 79 -12.74 -14.54 -6.23
N GLY A 80 -12.00 -15.47 -5.61
CA GLY A 80 -11.19 -16.46 -6.34
C GLY A 80 -9.77 -16.01 -6.72
N LEU A 81 -9.26 -14.93 -6.13
CA LEU A 81 -7.85 -14.58 -6.21
C LEU A 81 -6.98 -15.72 -5.67
N ALA A 82 -5.88 -16.02 -6.36
CA ALA A 82 -4.95 -17.09 -5.97
C ALA A 82 -4.40 -16.93 -4.54
N SER A 83 -4.35 -15.69 -4.04
CA SER A 83 -3.89 -15.36 -2.69
C SER A 83 -5.01 -15.30 -1.64
N GLY A 84 -6.26 -15.63 -1.99
CA GLY A 84 -7.43 -15.41 -1.14
C GLY A 84 -7.96 -13.96 -1.22
N ILE A 85 -8.77 -13.56 -0.24
CA ILE A 85 -9.34 -12.20 -0.14
C ILE A 85 -8.18 -11.19 -0.01
N TYR A 86 -8.17 -10.16 -0.85
CA TYR A 86 -7.14 -9.14 -0.81
C TYR A 86 -7.41 -8.14 0.33
N GLU A 87 -6.42 -7.96 1.19
CA GLU A 87 -6.45 -6.95 2.26
C GLU A 87 -5.28 -5.97 2.10
N PRO A 88 -5.54 -4.65 1.99
CA PRO A 88 -4.47 -3.66 1.95
C PRO A 88 -3.73 -3.66 3.29
N LYS A 89 -2.40 -3.74 3.25
CA LYS A 89 -1.57 -3.71 4.47
C LYS A 89 -1.57 -2.34 5.17
N ALA A 90 -1.89 -1.27 4.44
CA ALA A 90 -1.98 0.07 5.00
C ALA A 90 -3.22 0.16 5.89
N LYS A 91 -3.04 0.64 7.13
CA LYS A 91 -4.16 0.88 8.04
C LYS A 91 -4.85 2.18 7.65
N PHE A 92 -6.14 2.13 7.39
CA PHE A 92 -6.95 3.33 7.14
C PHE A 92 -7.43 3.89 8.48
N PRO A 93 -7.01 5.11 8.87
CA PRO A 93 -7.47 5.73 10.12
C PRO A 93 -8.95 6.13 10.06
N VAL A 94 -9.48 6.38 8.86
CA VAL A 94 -10.88 6.73 8.57
C VAL A 94 -11.40 5.93 7.38
N GLU A 95 -12.72 5.89 7.21
CA GLU A 95 -13.33 5.28 6.03
C GLU A 95 -12.81 5.95 4.74
N PRO A 96 -12.24 5.17 3.79
CA PRO A 96 -11.66 5.72 2.58
C PRO A 96 -12.75 6.23 1.63
N THR A 97 -12.48 7.36 0.99
CA THR A 97 -13.25 7.83 -0.16
C THR A 97 -12.69 7.17 -1.42
N TRP A 98 -13.54 6.42 -2.12
CA TRP A 98 -13.17 5.77 -3.38
C TRP A 98 -13.22 6.77 -4.53
N VAL A 99 -12.12 6.87 -5.28
CA VAL A 99 -11.95 7.80 -6.40
C VAL A 99 -11.53 7.05 -7.66
N ASP A 100 -11.82 7.67 -8.80
CA ASP A 100 -11.43 7.25 -10.15
C ASP A 100 -10.20 8.08 -10.59
#